data_AF-A0A453SN07-F1
#
_entry.id   AF-A0A453SN07-F1
#
_cell.length_a   1.000
_cell.length_b   1.000
_cell.length_c   1.000
_cell.angle_alpha   90.00
_cell.angle_beta   90.00
_cell.angle_gamma   90.00
#
_symmetry.space_group_name_H-M   'P 1'
#
loop_
_entity.id
_entity.type
_entity.pdbx_description
1 polymer ?
#
loop_
_entity_poly.entity_id
_entity_poly.type
_entity_poly.pdbx_seq_one_letter_code
_entity_poly.pdbx_strand_id
1 'polypeptide(L)'
;MVVLLAGFLPNPKLETSILSISLNTMWMVYTIPSGLSSAISIRVSNELGAGNSQAARLSVLISGIMCLAEGLLVVIITVSVRDVWGYLYSNEEEIVKYVSIMMPILATSNFMDGIQCTLSGAARGCGWQKVCSFINLCAYYAFGIPSAVIFAFVLKIGGKGLWLGIICAMVVQIIALLVMMLHTNWDKEVGPWSL
;
A
#
# COMPACT_ATOMS: atom_id res chain seq x y z
N MET A 1 -8.44 2.96 -12.59
CA MET A 1 -7.87 4.15 -13.28
C MET A 1 -6.61 3.79 -14.07
N VAL A 2 -5.63 3.14 -13.45
CA VAL A 2 -4.38 2.66 -14.12
C VAL A 2 -4.67 1.76 -15.34
N VAL A 3 -5.60 0.81 -15.23
CA VAL A 3 -6.02 -0.05 -16.35
C VAL A 3 -6.69 0.75 -17.48
N LEU A 4 -7.46 1.79 -17.15
CA LEU A 4 -8.09 2.66 -18.16
C LEU A 4 -7.02 3.48 -18.90
N LEU A 5 -6.04 4.02 -18.17
CA LEU A 5 -4.92 4.75 -18.76
C LEU A 5 -4.01 3.85 -19.60
N ALA A 6 -3.86 2.58 -19.21
CA ALA A 6 -3.10 1.60 -19.97
C ALA A 6 -3.68 1.35 -21.38
N GLY A 7 -5.01 1.48 -21.53
CA GLY A 7 -5.68 1.39 -22.82
C GLY A 7 -5.28 2.50 -23.82
N PHE A 8 -4.68 3.60 -23.35
CA PHE A 8 -4.19 4.69 -24.21
C PHE A 8 -2.69 4.58 -24.53
N LEU A 9 -2.00 3.53 -24.06
CA LEU A 9 -0.58 3.29 -24.36
C LEU A 9 -0.39 2.68 -25.76
N PRO A 10 0.82 2.79 -26.35
CA PRO A 10 1.09 2.32 -27.72
C PRO A 10 0.82 0.83 -27.97
N ASN A 11 0.98 -0.02 -26.95
CA ASN A 11 0.61 -1.44 -27.00
C ASN A 11 -0.43 -1.77 -25.91
N PRO A 12 -1.70 -1.39 -26.13
CA PRO A 12 -2.70 -1.39 -25.07
C PRO A 12 -3.08 -2.80 -24.63
N LYS A 13 -3.04 -3.80 -25.51
CA LYS A 13 -3.33 -5.20 -25.16
C LYS A 13 -2.27 -5.76 -24.22
N LEU A 14 -0.99 -5.58 -24.53
CA LEU A 14 0.12 -6.07 -23.71
C LEU A 14 0.15 -5.38 -22.34
N GLU A 15 0.14 -4.04 -22.34
CA GLU A 15 0.23 -3.24 -21.11
C GLU A 15 -0.98 -3.48 -20.18
N THR A 16 -2.20 -3.59 -20.75
CA THR A 16 -3.41 -3.88 -19.97
C THR A 16 -3.35 -5.27 -19.34
N SER A 17 -2.90 -6.30 -20.07
CA SER A 17 -2.77 -7.65 -19.53
C SER A 17 -1.77 -7.70 -18.38
N ILE A 18 -0.58 -7.12 -18.56
CA ILE A 18 0.45 -7.10 -17.51
C ILE A 18 -0.04 -6.35 -16.26
N LEU A 19 -0.67 -5.19 -16.44
CA LEU A 19 -1.20 -4.40 -15.31
C LEU A 19 -2.36 -5.12 -14.61
N SER A 20 -3.18 -5.87 -15.35
CA SER A 20 -4.26 -6.66 -14.75
C SER A 20 -3.72 -7.82 -13.91
N ILE A 21 -2.73 -8.57 -14.42
CA ILE A 21 -2.02 -9.62 -13.67
C ILE A 21 -1.35 -9.03 -12.42
N SER A 22 -0.68 -7.89 -12.57
CA SER A 22 -0.01 -7.17 -11.48
C SER A 22 -1.00 -6.77 -10.38
N LEU A 23 -2.13 -6.17 -10.76
CA LEU A 23 -3.18 -5.76 -9.82
C LEU A 23 -3.80 -6.97 -9.13
N ASN A 24 -4.06 -8.06 -9.85
CA ASN A 24 -4.61 -9.27 -9.25
C ASN A 24 -3.64 -9.86 -8.20
N THR A 25 -2.35 -9.90 -8.51
CA THR A 25 -1.30 -10.33 -7.58
C THR A 25 -1.26 -9.42 -6.34
N MET A 26 -1.32 -8.10 -6.55
CA MET A 26 -1.37 -7.11 -5.46
C MET A 26 -2.59 -7.34 -4.55
N TRP A 27 -3.79 -7.53 -5.11
CA TRP A 27 -5.00 -7.80 -4.33
C TRP A 27 -4.91 -9.09 -3.51
N MET A 28 -4.32 -10.14 -4.08
CA MET A 28 -4.10 -11.40 -3.37
C MET A 28 -3.19 -11.17 -2.15
N VAL A 29 -2.06 -10.48 -2.35
CA VAL A 29 -1.11 -10.17 -1.28
C VAL A 29 -1.70 -9.23 -0.23
N TYR A 30 -2.49 -8.24 -0.64
CA TYR A 30 -3.13 -7.23 0.21
C TYR A 30 -4.03 -7.81 1.30
N THR A 31 -4.54 -9.03 1.12
CA THR A 31 -5.39 -9.69 2.13
C THR A 31 -4.67 -9.91 3.46
N ILE A 32 -3.36 -10.14 3.43
CA ILE A 32 -2.51 -10.36 4.61
C ILE A 32 -2.38 -9.06 5.45
N PRO A 33 -1.86 -7.94 4.92
CA PRO A 33 -1.76 -6.70 5.69
C PRO A 33 -3.12 -6.10 6.05
N SER A 34 -4.17 -6.36 5.27
CA SER A 34 -5.53 -5.96 5.63
C SER A 34 -6.03 -6.67 6.90
N GLY A 35 -5.72 -7.96 7.05
CA GLY A 35 -6.00 -8.72 8.27
C GLY A 35 -5.25 -8.13 9.48
N LEU A 36 -3.96 -7.87 9.32
CA LEU A 36 -3.14 -7.22 10.34
C LEU A 36 -3.69 -5.83 10.71
N SER A 37 -4.01 -4.99 9.71
CA SER A 37 -4.62 -3.67 9.88
C SER A 37 -5.88 -3.70 10.75
N SER A 38 -6.74 -4.72 10.52
CA SER A 38 -7.98 -4.90 11.28
C SER A 38 -7.71 -5.30 12.73
N ALA A 39 -6.77 -6.22 12.96
CA ALA A 39 -6.37 -6.64 14.30
C ALA A 39 -5.78 -5.48 15.12
N ILE A 40 -4.95 -4.64 14.49
CA ILE A 40 -4.37 -3.46 15.13
C ILE A 40 -5.46 -2.45 15.48
N SER A 41 -6.38 -2.17 14.55
CA SER A 41 -7.48 -1.25 14.79
C SER A 41 -8.27 -1.68 16.03
N ILE A 42 -8.64 -2.95 16.13
CA ILE A 42 -9.38 -3.49 17.29
C ILE A 42 -8.56 -3.36 18.56
N ARG A 43 -7.27 -3.73 18.54
CA ARG A 43 -6.42 -3.69 19.74
C ARG A 43 -6.23 -2.26 20.23
N VAL A 44 -5.90 -1.33 19.34
CA VAL A 44 -5.70 0.08 19.69
C VAL A 44 -6.99 0.70 20.21
N SER A 45 -8.14 0.47 19.56
CA SER A 45 -9.44 0.95 20.05
C SER A 45 -9.76 0.41 21.44
N ASN A 46 -9.50 -0.88 21.70
CA ASN A 46 -9.78 -1.48 23.01
C ASN A 46 -8.89 -0.88 24.10
N GLU A 47 -7.60 -0.70 23.86
CA GLU A 47 -6.68 -0.11 24.86
C GLU A 47 -6.99 1.37 25.11
N LEU A 48 -7.33 2.13 24.07
CA LEU A 48 -7.76 3.52 24.22
C LEU A 48 -9.06 3.61 25.02
N GLY A 49 -10.06 2.79 24.68
CA GLY A 49 -11.33 2.72 25.41
C GLY A 49 -11.18 2.23 26.86
N ALA A 50 -10.11 1.48 27.16
CA ALA A 50 -9.79 1.02 28.50
C ALA A 50 -9.00 2.03 29.36
N GLY A 51 -8.62 3.19 28.83
CA GLY A 51 -7.82 4.14 29.60
C GLY A 51 -6.31 3.94 29.49
N ASN A 52 -5.82 3.04 28.63
CA ASN A 52 -4.43 2.57 28.66
C ASN A 52 -3.58 3.15 27.51
N SER A 53 -3.12 4.40 27.66
CA SER A 53 -2.31 5.08 26.63
C SER A 53 -1.01 4.32 26.28
N GLN A 54 -0.35 3.76 27.30
CA GLN A 54 0.89 2.99 27.14
C GLN A 54 0.67 1.70 26.33
N ALA A 55 -0.42 0.98 26.60
CA ALA A 55 -0.73 -0.26 25.91
C ALA A 55 -1.19 -0.01 24.47
N ALA A 56 -1.90 1.09 24.20
CA ALA A 56 -2.23 1.52 22.85
C ALA A 56 -0.96 1.81 22.03
N ARG A 57 -0.02 2.57 22.59
CA ARG A 57 1.27 2.87 21.94
C ARG A 57 2.11 1.60 21.70
N LEU A 58 2.14 0.69 22.67
CA LEU A 58 2.83 -0.59 22.54
C LEU A 58 2.21 -1.44 21.41
N SER A 59 0.88 -1.43 21.30
CA SER A 59 0.15 -2.15 20.24
C SER A 59 0.56 -1.65 18.85
N VAL A 60 0.66 -0.33 18.67
CA VAL A 60 1.16 0.26 17.41
C VAL A 60 2.61 -0.13 17.15
N LEU A 61 3.48 -0.11 18.16
CA LEU A 61 4.89 -0.48 17.99
C LEU A 61 5.06 -1.95 17.59
N ILE A 62 4.42 -2.88 18.31
CA ILE A 62 4.45 -4.31 17.99
C ILE A 62 3.92 -4.55 16.59
N SER A 63 2.85 -3.85 16.22
CA SER A 63 2.29 -3.97 14.88
C SER A 63 3.23 -3.51 13.77
N GLY A 64 4.03 -2.48 14.01
CA GLY A 64 5.09 -2.07 13.09
C GLY A 64 6.14 -3.16 12.88
N ILE A 65 6.54 -3.86 13.95
CA ILE A 65 7.47 -5.00 13.86
C ILE A 65 6.84 -6.16 13.07
N MET A 66 5.58 -6.50 13.34
CA MET A 66 4.86 -7.53 12.60
C MET A 66 4.75 -7.20 11.12
N CYS A 67 4.44 -5.95 10.79
CA CYS A 67 4.38 -5.45 9.42
C CYS A 67 5.73 -5.57 8.70
N LEU A 68 6.84 -5.22 9.36
CA LEU A 68 8.17 -5.38 8.77
C LEU A 68 8.50 -6.85 8.51
N ALA A 69 8.18 -7.75 9.44
CA ALA A 69 8.41 -9.18 9.28
C ALA A 69 7.56 -9.79 8.14
N GLU A 70 6.27 -9.49 8.13
CA GLU A 70 5.32 -9.86 7.06
C GLU A 70 5.78 -9.32 5.71
N GLY A 71 6.09 -8.03 5.63
CA GLY A 71 6.54 -7.38 4.41
C GLY A 71 7.82 -8.00 3.85
N LEU A 72 8.79 -8.33 4.71
CA LEU A 72 10.01 -9.04 4.29
C LEU A 72 9.69 -10.41 3.71
N LEU A 73 8.80 -11.19 4.34
CA LEU A 73 8.36 -12.48 3.83
C LEU A 73 7.68 -12.34 2.46
N VAL A 74 6.79 -11.36 2.31
CA VAL A 74 6.11 -11.07 1.04
C VAL A 74 7.12 -10.72 -0.05
N VAL A 75 8.11 -9.88 0.24
CA VAL A 75 9.15 -9.50 -0.73
C VAL A 75 9.96 -10.73 -1.16
N ILE A 76 10.41 -11.54 -0.19
CA ILE A 76 11.20 -12.75 -0.47
C ILE A 76 10.40 -13.70 -1.36
N ILE A 77 9.18 -14.05 -0.96
CA ILE A 77 8.33 -15.00 -1.69
C ILE A 77 8.04 -14.48 -3.10
N THR A 78 7.62 -13.22 -3.23
CA THR A 78 7.26 -12.61 -4.52
C THR A 78 8.45 -12.60 -5.47
N VAL A 79 9.64 -12.22 -4.99
CA VAL A 79 10.85 -12.21 -5.83
C VAL A 79 11.30 -13.63 -6.19
N SER A 80 11.18 -14.60 -5.27
CA SER A 80 11.55 -16.00 -5.52
C SER A 80 10.69 -16.67 -6.59
N VAL A 81 9.38 -16.34 -6.67
CA VAL A 81 8.47 -16.95 -7.66
C VAL A 81 8.38 -16.18 -8.97
N ARG A 82 9.18 -15.12 -9.16
CA ARG A 82 9.01 -14.16 -10.27
C ARG A 82 9.00 -14.79 -11.66
N ASP A 83 9.81 -15.83 -11.87
CA ASP A 83 10.03 -16.43 -13.19
C ASP A 83 8.95 -17.49 -13.54
N VAL A 84 8.19 -17.95 -12.54
CA VAL A 84 7.11 -18.93 -12.71
C VAL A 84 5.72 -18.31 -12.59
N TRP A 85 5.59 -17.18 -11.89
CA TRP A 85 4.30 -16.55 -11.59
C TRP A 85 3.49 -16.18 -12.83
N GLY A 86 4.16 -15.69 -13.89
CA GLY A 86 3.50 -15.31 -15.14
C GLY A 86 2.77 -16.46 -15.83
N TYR A 87 3.26 -17.69 -15.70
CA TYR A 87 2.66 -18.88 -16.31
C TYR A 87 1.30 -19.26 -15.69
N LEU A 88 0.95 -18.74 -14.51
CA LEU A 88 -0.39 -18.92 -13.92
C LEU A 88 -1.47 -18.16 -14.71
N TYR A 89 -1.09 -17.14 -15.47
CA TYR A 89 -2.02 -16.23 -16.14
C TYR A 89 -1.93 -16.27 -17.66
N SER A 90 -0.77 -16.58 -18.23
CA SER A 90 -0.58 -16.61 -19.69
C SER A 90 0.46 -17.64 -20.11
N ASN A 91 0.25 -18.22 -21.30
CA ASN A 91 1.22 -19.08 -21.98
C ASN A 91 2.10 -18.30 -22.98
N GLU A 92 1.87 -16.99 -23.14
CA GLU A 92 2.68 -16.16 -24.03
C GLU A 92 3.97 -15.73 -23.32
N GLU A 93 5.11 -16.21 -23.83
CA GLU A 93 6.46 -15.93 -23.29
C GLU A 93 6.77 -14.43 -23.12
N GLU A 94 6.25 -13.58 -24.01
CA GLU A 94 6.41 -12.12 -23.91
C GLU A 94 5.74 -11.56 -22.64
N ILE A 95 4.53 -12.03 -22.33
CA ILE A 95 3.78 -11.63 -21.13
C ILE A 95 4.48 -12.15 -19.88
N VAL A 96 4.88 -13.43 -19.87
CA VAL A 96 5.55 -14.06 -18.73
C VAL A 96 6.85 -13.33 -18.39
N LYS A 97 7.68 -13.04 -19.39
CA LYS A 97 8.94 -12.32 -19.21
C LYS A 97 8.72 -10.90 -18.67
N TYR A 98 7.70 -10.21 -19.17
CA TYR A 98 7.39 -8.86 -18.68
C TYR A 98 6.88 -8.91 -17.22
N VAL A 99 6.01 -9.85 -16.88
CA VAL A 99 5.56 -10.06 -15.49
C VAL A 99 6.75 -10.31 -14.57
N SER A 100 7.70 -11.19 -14.94
CA SER A 100 8.92 -11.43 -14.15
C SER A 100 9.71 -10.14 -13.88
N ILE A 101 9.83 -9.25 -14.87
CA ILE A 101 10.47 -7.93 -14.71
C ILE A 101 9.68 -7.01 -13.76
N MET A 102 8.35 -7.10 -13.76
CA MET A 102 7.48 -6.31 -12.88
C MET A 102 7.47 -6.82 -11.43
N MET A 103 7.68 -8.11 -11.19
CA MET A 103 7.56 -8.74 -9.87
C MET A 103 8.40 -8.06 -8.76
N PRO A 104 9.66 -7.64 -8.98
CA PRO A 104 10.40 -6.85 -7.98
C PRO A 104 9.75 -5.51 -7.66
N ILE A 105 9.19 -4.81 -8.66
CA ILE A 105 8.47 -3.54 -8.47
C ILE A 105 7.19 -3.79 -7.67
N LEU A 106 6.48 -4.88 -7.95
CA LEU A 106 5.31 -5.30 -7.19
C LEU A 106 5.66 -5.67 -5.76
N ALA A 107 6.77 -6.39 -5.54
CA ALA A 107 7.24 -6.74 -4.21
C ALA A 107 7.48 -5.48 -3.35
N THR A 108 8.16 -4.47 -3.91
CA THR A 108 8.35 -3.18 -3.22
C THR A 108 7.03 -2.46 -2.98
N SER A 109 6.12 -2.46 -3.95
CA SER A 109 4.80 -1.83 -3.81
C SER A 109 3.98 -2.50 -2.69
N ASN A 110 3.94 -3.83 -2.66
CA ASN A 110 3.25 -4.61 -1.64
C ASN A 110 3.83 -4.38 -0.24
N PHE A 111 5.16 -4.25 -0.13
CA PHE A 111 5.82 -3.90 1.14
C PHE A 111 5.35 -2.54 1.66
N MET A 112 5.30 -1.54 0.78
CA MET A 112 4.80 -0.20 1.12
C MET A 112 3.31 -0.22 1.50
N ASP A 113 2.52 -1.03 0.79
CA ASP A 113 1.10 -1.24 1.09
C ASP A 113 0.89 -1.84 2.47
N GLY A 114 1.75 -2.78 2.89
CA GLY A 114 1.73 -3.32 4.24
C GLY A 114 1.92 -2.25 5.31
N ILE A 115 2.90 -1.35 5.11
CA ILE A 115 3.15 -0.21 6.01
C ILE A 115 1.93 0.72 6.02
N GLN A 116 1.39 1.06 4.85
CA GLN A 116 0.23 1.94 4.73
C GLN A 116 -1.00 1.34 5.44
N CYS A 117 -1.25 0.04 5.28
CA CYS A 117 -2.35 -0.68 5.92
C CYS A 117 -2.20 -0.70 7.44
N THR A 118 -0.99 -0.96 7.93
CA THR A 118 -0.67 -0.98 9.37
C THR A 118 -0.93 0.39 10.00
N LEU A 119 -0.41 1.46 9.40
CA LEU A 119 -0.60 2.83 9.88
C LEU A 119 -2.07 3.26 9.81
N SER A 120 -2.76 2.93 8.71
CA SER A 120 -4.18 3.23 8.56
C SER A 120 -5.05 2.43 9.53
N GLY A 121 -4.67 1.19 9.85
CA GLY A 121 -5.33 0.35 10.86
C GLY A 121 -5.21 0.95 12.25
N ALA A 122 -4.00 1.33 12.65
CA ALA A 122 -3.79 2.02 13.92
C ALA A 122 -4.54 3.37 13.99
N ALA A 123 -4.54 4.16 12.91
CA ALA A 123 -5.25 5.44 12.89
C ALA A 123 -6.78 5.26 12.94
N ARG A 124 -7.32 4.21 12.31
CA ARG A 124 -8.72 3.79 12.48
C ARG A 124 -9.00 3.41 13.92
N GLY A 125 -8.07 2.73 14.58
CA GLY A 125 -8.13 2.37 15.98
C GLY A 125 -8.29 3.58 16.91
N CYS A 126 -7.61 4.69 16.57
CA CYS A 126 -7.71 5.98 17.27
C CYS A 126 -8.90 6.85 16.81
N GLY A 127 -9.69 6.42 15.81
CA GLY A 127 -10.82 7.21 15.30
C GLY A 127 -10.46 8.32 14.31
N TRP A 128 -9.22 8.41 13.82
CA TRP A 128 -8.76 9.48 12.91
C TRP A 128 -9.15 9.30 11.44
N GLN A 129 -10.23 8.56 11.19
CA GLN A 129 -10.67 8.17 9.84
C GLN A 129 -10.82 9.38 8.92
N LYS A 130 -11.41 10.48 9.41
CA LYS A 130 -11.62 11.72 8.63
C LYS A 130 -10.30 12.29 8.12
N VAL A 131 -9.28 12.39 8.98
CA VAL A 131 -7.97 12.93 8.61
C VAL A 131 -7.24 11.98 7.66
N CYS A 132 -7.31 10.67 7.93
CA CYS A 132 -6.74 9.66 7.03
C CYS A 132 -7.36 9.69 5.63
N SER A 133 -8.69 9.84 5.53
CA SER A 133 -9.38 9.96 4.24
C SER A 133 -8.93 11.20 3.47
N PHE A 134 -8.75 12.33 4.15
CA PHE A 134 -8.24 13.55 3.52
C PHE A 134 -6.80 13.37 3.01
N ILE A 135 -5.92 12.79 3.83
CA ILE A 135 -4.53 12.49 3.42
C ILE A 135 -4.51 11.56 2.20
N ASN A 136 -5.33 10.51 2.20
CA ASN A 136 -5.44 9.57 1.10
C ASN A 136 -5.87 10.26 -0.21
N LEU A 137 -6.90 11.11 -0.15
CA LEU A 137 -7.36 11.87 -1.31
C LEU A 137 -6.25 12.78 -1.84
N CYS A 138 -5.59 13.54 -0.97
CA CYS A 138 -4.48 14.41 -1.37
C CYS A 138 -3.32 13.61 -1.99
N ALA A 139 -2.91 12.51 -1.36
CA ALA A 139 -1.81 11.69 -1.83
C ALA A 139 -2.08 11.12 -3.24
N TYR A 140 -3.24 10.50 -3.46
CA TYR A 140 -3.55 9.88 -4.75
C TYR A 140 -3.95 10.88 -5.83
N TYR A 141 -4.77 11.88 -5.53
CA TYR A 141 -5.29 12.80 -6.55
C TYR A 141 -4.35 13.98 -6.83
N ALA A 142 -3.73 14.57 -5.81
CA ALA A 142 -2.86 15.74 -5.99
C ALA A 142 -1.42 15.36 -6.35
N PHE A 143 -0.92 14.20 -5.91
CA PHE A 143 0.46 13.76 -6.19
C PHE A 143 0.52 12.52 -7.10
N GLY A 144 -0.28 11.49 -6.82
CA GLY A 144 -0.28 10.23 -7.55
C GLY A 144 -0.65 10.36 -9.03
N ILE A 145 -1.82 10.94 -9.32
CA ILE A 145 -2.28 11.09 -10.71
C ILE A 145 -1.33 11.98 -11.53
N PRO A 146 -0.92 13.18 -11.07
CA PRO A 146 0.01 14.01 -11.84
C PRO A 146 1.35 13.33 -12.10
N SER A 147 1.93 12.66 -11.08
CA SER A 147 3.19 11.92 -11.25
C SER A 147 3.05 10.74 -12.22
N ALA A 148 1.95 9.96 -12.13
CA ALA A 148 1.66 8.88 -13.07
C ALA A 148 1.59 9.37 -14.52
N VAL A 149 0.90 10.50 -14.75
CA VAL A 149 0.77 11.09 -16.10
C VAL A 149 2.13 11.57 -16.62
N ILE A 150 2.93 12.22 -15.78
CA ILE A 150 4.28 12.68 -16.15
C ILE A 150 5.17 11.48 -16.50
N PHE A 151 5.22 10.45 -15.66
CA PHE A 151 6.07 9.28 -15.91
C PHE A 151 5.63 8.47 -17.13
N ALA A 152 4.32 8.26 -17.30
CA ALA A 152 3.79 7.43 -18.38
C ALA A 152 3.86 8.13 -19.74
N PHE A 153 3.44 9.39 -19.83
CA PHE A 153 3.24 10.08 -21.11
C PHE A 153 4.33 11.09 -21.46
N VAL A 154 4.84 11.85 -20.48
CA VAL A 154 5.89 12.86 -20.74
C VAL A 154 7.25 12.19 -20.86
N LEU A 155 7.59 11.31 -19.91
CA LEU A 155 8.85 10.56 -19.91
C LEU A 155 8.78 9.26 -20.74
N LYS A 156 7.61 8.93 -21.28
CA LYS A 156 7.36 7.78 -22.17
C LYS A 156 7.80 6.43 -21.58
N ILE A 157 7.66 6.27 -20.25
CA ILE A 157 8.06 5.05 -19.52
C ILE A 157 6.93 3.98 -19.53
N GLY A 158 5.79 4.27 -20.17
CA GLY A 158 4.70 3.31 -20.37
C GLY A 158 3.98 2.92 -19.07
N GLY A 159 3.49 1.68 -18.97
CA GLY A 159 2.76 1.20 -17.79
C GLY A 159 3.59 1.19 -16.51
N LYS A 160 4.91 1.05 -16.60
CA LYS A 160 5.83 1.23 -15.47
C LYS A 160 5.74 2.65 -14.89
N GLY A 161 5.58 3.66 -15.75
CA GLY A 161 5.39 5.04 -15.32
C GLY A 161 4.08 5.23 -14.55
N LEU A 162 3.00 4.57 -14.97
CA LEU A 162 1.74 4.58 -14.23
C LEU A 162 1.91 3.95 -12.84
N TRP A 163 2.65 2.85 -12.75
CA TRP A 163 2.93 2.18 -11.47
C TRP A 163 3.81 3.02 -10.54
N LEU A 164 4.82 3.71 -11.08
CA LEU A 164 5.65 4.64 -10.31
C LEU A 164 4.83 5.78 -9.71
N GLY A 165 3.80 6.27 -10.41
CA GLY A 165 2.90 7.29 -9.84
C GLY A 165 2.09 6.77 -8.64
N ILE A 166 1.69 5.49 -8.65
CA ILE A 166 1.07 4.85 -7.48
C ILE A 166 2.06 4.81 -6.31
N ILE A 167 3.30 4.39 -6.57
CA ILE A 167 4.36 4.35 -5.55
C ILE A 167 4.58 5.75 -4.96
N CYS A 168 4.62 6.80 -5.78
CA CYS A 168 4.74 8.17 -5.29
C CYS A 168 3.59 8.56 -4.35
N ALA A 169 2.34 8.23 -4.68
CA ALA A 169 1.20 8.46 -3.79
C ALA A 169 1.35 7.70 -2.47
N MET A 170 1.76 6.43 -2.53
CA MET A 170 1.98 5.60 -1.34
C MET A 170 3.06 6.21 -0.43
N VAL A 171 4.19 6.68 -0.98
CA VAL A 171 5.24 7.36 -0.19
C VAL A 171 4.67 8.56 0.55
N VAL A 172 3.95 9.45 -0.16
CA VAL A 172 3.37 10.66 0.44
C VAL A 172 2.41 10.31 1.58
N GLN A 173 1.54 9.32 1.36
CA GLN A 173 0.59 8.87 2.38
C GLN A 173 1.27 8.24 3.59
N ILE A 174 2.27 7.37 3.38
CA ILE A 174 3.03 6.73 4.46
C ILE A 174 3.74 7.79 5.31
N ILE A 175 4.41 8.77 4.68
CA ILE A 175 5.09 9.85 5.40
C ILE A 175 4.08 10.66 6.23
N ALA A 176 2.94 11.04 5.65
CA ALA A 176 1.92 11.81 6.36
C ALA A 176 1.33 11.05 7.56
N LEU A 177 1.03 9.76 7.40
CA LEU A 177 0.51 8.92 8.48
C LEU A 177 1.57 8.66 9.57
N LEU A 178 2.84 8.45 9.19
CA LEU A 178 3.95 8.33 10.14
C LEU A 178 4.12 9.60 10.96
N VAL A 179 4.15 10.77 10.31
CA VAL A 179 4.27 12.06 10.99
C VAL A 179 3.11 12.28 11.96
N MET A 180 1.88 11.94 11.56
CA MET A 180 0.71 12.01 12.44
C MET A 180 0.88 11.11 13.68
N MET A 181 1.25 9.85 13.47
CA MET A 181 1.46 8.88 14.56
C MET A 181 2.56 9.31 15.54
N LEU A 182 3.66 9.86 15.03
CA LEU A 182 4.79 10.29 15.86
C LEU A 182 4.48 11.54 16.69
N HIS A 183 3.66 12.45 16.17
CA HIS A 183 3.24 13.67 16.88
C HIS A 183 2.01 13.47 17.78
N THR A 184 1.43 12.28 17.79
CA THR A 184 0.25 11.99 18.61
C THR A 184 0.62 11.98 20.09
N ASN A 185 -0.14 12.76 20.87
CA ASN A 185 -0.10 12.67 22.32
C ASN A 185 -1.09 11.59 22.79
N TRP A 186 -0.57 10.40 23.07
CA TRP A 186 -1.34 9.24 23.49
C TRP A 186 -2.12 9.45 24.80
N ASP A 187 -1.64 10.32 25.70
CA ASP A 187 -2.36 10.60 26.96
C ASP A 187 -3.58 11.49 26.74
N LYS A 188 -3.55 12.34 25.71
CA LYS A 188 -4.73 13.12 25.29
C LYS A 188 -5.78 12.26 24.58
N GLU A 189 -5.33 11.26 23.83
CA GLU A 189 -6.22 10.37 23.07
C GLU A 189 -7.14 9.55 23.97
N VAL A 190 -6.66 9.23 25.16
CA VAL A 190 -7.38 8.47 26.19
C VAL A 190 -8.30 9.36 27.04
N GLY A 191 -8.15 10.68 26.99
CA GLY A 191 -8.90 11.61 27.82
C GLY A 191 -10.39 11.68 27.46
N PRO A 192 -11.28 12.09 28.40
CA PRO A 192 -12.74 12.09 28.24
C PRO A 192 -13.29 13.06 27.17
N TRP A 193 -12.44 13.74 26.43
CA TRP A 193 -12.77 14.75 25.42
C TRP A 193 -12.46 14.30 23.98
N SER A 194 -12.17 13.01 23.75
CA SER A 194 -11.83 12.45 22.42
C SER A 194 -13.03 11.98 21.59
N LEU A 195 -14.27 12.30 21.99
CA LEU A 195 -15.51 12.03 21.24
C LEU A 195 -16.14 13.31 20.66
#